data_AF-A0A3A8Z3B7-F1
#
_entry.id   AF-A0A3A8Z3B7-F1
#
_cell.length_a   1.000
_cell.length_b   1.000
_cell.length_c   1.000
_cell.angle_alpha   90.00
_cell.angle_beta   90.00
_cell.angle_gamma   90.00
#
_symmetry.space_group_name_H-M   'P 1'
#
loop_
_entity.id
_entity.type
_entity.pdbx_description
1 polymer ?
#
loop_
_entity_poly.entity_id
_entity_poly.type
_entity_poly.pdbx_seq_one_letter_code
_entity_poly.pdbx_strand_id
1 'polypeptide(L)'
;MYKTERAVLEYTDLEDMFPIRGFQRNIVDIATVETIPHREYINDVVDYYRLAFSSTDPYIKFISFYHVMEYFYDEVFKKKIVADLMGKITHPDFSYKNEDKVYEIATFVKNRMRMNDESGQGDELESLKYVLKEYINIEQLKEKLKQIDLESILYYQNNKVSFCKAPTISWNDVEGVYTQIAKRIYFTRNALIHSKSGKNRERYRPYKDEKSLQKEIPLVRVIAEMIIINSSRIV
;
A
#
# COMPACT_ATOMS: atom_id res chain seq x y z
N MET A 1 11.19 -8.14 43.36
CA MET A 1 11.23 -9.32 42.45
C MET A 1 10.40 -9.01 41.21
N TYR A 2 10.97 -8.33 40.22
CA TYR A 2 10.34 -8.19 38.90
C TYR A 2 10.82 -9.34 38.03
N LYS A 3 10.09 -10.46 38.06
CA LYS A 3 10.34 -11.62 37.20
C LYS A 3 9.47 -11.48 35.95
N THR A 4 9.86 -10.54 35.09
CA THR A 4 9.48 -10.58 33.67
C THR A 4 10.78 -10.80 32.91
N GLU A 5 10.92 -11.97 32.29
CA GLU A 5 12.09 -12.42 31.51
C GLU A 5 12.31 -11.61 30.22
N ARG A 6 12.26 -10.28 30.30
CA ARG A 6 12.54 -9.36 29.20
C ARG A 6 13.46 -8.29 29.72
N ALA A 7 14.75 -8.53 29.61
CA ALA A 7 15.74 -7.49 29.86
C ALA A 7 15.59 -6.42 28.78
N VAL A 8 15.31 -5.18 29.18
CA VAL A 8 15.49 -4.02 28.30
C VAL A 8 17.00 -3.75 28.32
N LEU A 9 17.67 -4.00 27.20
CA LEU A 9 19.09 -3.68 27.04
C LEU A 9 19.23 -2.17 26.91
N GLU A 10 20.09 -1.58 27.73
CA GLU A 10 20.47 -0.18 27.65
C GLU A 10 21.64 -0.05 26.68
N TYR A 11 21.43 0.60 25.53
CA TYR A 11 22.48 0.86 24.55
C TYR A 11 23.28 2.07 25.03
N THR A 12 24.57 1.88 25.31
CA THR A 12 25.43 2.92 25.88
C THR A 12 26.07 3.77 24.78
N ASP A 13 26.32 3.18 23.60
CA ASP A 13 26.89 3.85 22.44
C ASP A 13 26.05 3.69 21.16
N LEU A 14 26.20 4.62 20.21
CA LEU A 14 25.50 4.63 18.91
C LEU A 14 25.77 3.38 18.08
N GLU A 15 26.97 2.81 18.18
CA GLU A 15 27.36 1.60 17.45
C GLU A 15 26.65 0.35 17.99
N ASP A 16 26.39 0.30 19.29
CA ASP A 16 25.64 -0.80 19.92
C ASP A 16 24.16 -0.80 19.50
N MET A 17 23.63 0.35 19.09
CA MET A 17 22.27 0.50 18.59
C MET A 17 22.10 -0.08 17.17
N PHE A 18 23.18 -0.16 16.38
CA PHE A 18 23.18 -0.64 15.01
C PHE A 18 24.17 -1.80 14.82
N PRO A 19 23.86 -3.01 15.35
CA PRO A 19 24.71 -4.15 15.12
C PRO A 19 24.79 -4.43 13.62
N ILE A 20 25.98 -4.25 13.04
CA ILE A 20 26.27 -4.51 11.63
C ILE A 20 26.11 -6.02 11.40
N ARG A 21 24.89 -6.46 11.14
CA ARG A 21 24.64 -7.82 10.66
C ARG A 21 25.10 -7.87 9.22
N GLY A 22 26.20 -8.58 8.99
CA GLY A 22 26.70 -8.86 7.65
C GLY A 22 25.60 -9.50 6.80
N PHE A 23 25.00 -8.72 5.92
CA PHE A 23 24.10 -9.23 4.90
C PHE A 23 24.94 -9.96 3.86
N GLN A 24 24.75 -11.27 3.73
CA GLN A 24 25.11 -11.96 2.49
C GLN A 24 24.22 -11.37 1.40
N ARG A 25 24.79 -10.47 0.59
CA ARG A 25 24.17 -10.05 -0.66
C ARG A 25 24.17 -11.29 -1.56
N ASN A 26 23.00 -11.87 -1.80
CA ASN A 26 22.81 -12.72 -2.98
C ASN A 26 22.94 -11.83 -4.20
N ILE A 27 24.16 -11.63 -4.68
CA ILE A 27 24.41 -11.04 -5.99
C ILE A 27 23.94 -12.11 -6.98
N VAL A 28 22.77 -11.91 -7.55
CA VAL A 28 22.37 -12.66 -8.74
C VAL A 28 23.32 -12.23 -9.85
N ASP A 29 24.03 -13.18 -10.44
CA ASP A 29 24.89 -12.93 -11.59
C ASP A 29 24.04 -12.38 -12.75
N ILE A 30 24.15 -11.08 -12.99
CA ILE A 30 23.44 -10.33 -14.06
C ILE A 30 23.68 -10.97 -15.44
N ALA A 31 24.77 -11.71 -15.60
CA ALA A 31 25.15 -12.40 -16.83
C ALA A 31 24.20 -13.54 -17.26
N THR A 32 23.33 -14.04 -16.38
CA THR A 32 22.45 -15.20 -16.69
C THR A 32 21.01 -14.81 -17.04
N VAL A 33 20.65 -13.52 -17.02
CA VAL A 33 19.31 -13.04 -17.39
C VAL A 33 19.32 -12.67 -18.87
N GLU A 34 18.99 -13.63 -19.73
CA GLU A 34 19.15 -13.56 -21.20
C GLU A 34 18.45 -12.38 -21.89
N THR A 35 17.49 -11.71 -21.29
CA THR A 35 17.08 -10.35 -21.69
C THR A 35 16.40 -9.66 -20.49
N ILE A 36 17.03 -8.63 -19.93
CA ILE A 36 16.30 -7.75 -19.00
C ILE A 36 15.27 -7.01 -19.86
N PRO A 37 13.96 -7.11 -19.56
CA PRO A 37 12.97 -6.31 -20.27
C PRO A 37 13.37 -4.84 -20.13
N HIS A 38 13.46 -4.14 -21.27
CA HIS A 38 13.91 -2.74 -21.34
C HIS A 38 12.83 -1.85 -20.72
N ARG A 39 12.80 -1.82 -19.39
CA ARG A 39 11.89 -1.01 -18.60
C ARG A 39 12.72 -0.16 -17.65
N GLU A 40 12.42 1.12 -17.66
CA GLU A 40 12.94 2.07 -16.70
C GLU A 40 11.98 2.17 -15.53
N TYR A 41 12.50 1.89 -14.34
CA TYR A 41 11.76 1.92 -13.08
C TYR A 41 12.17 3.14 -12.26
N ILE A 42 11.23 3.66 -11.48
CA ILE A 42 11.47 4.77 -10.56
C ILE A 42 12.33 4.26 -9.39
N ASN A 43 13.48 4.90 -9.13
CA ASN A 43 14.43 4.43 -8.12
C ASN A 43 13.84 4.39 -6.71
N ASP A 44 13.10 5.42 -6.30
CA ASP A 44 12.54 5.53 -4.95
C ASP A 44 11.66 4.34 -4.57
N VAL A 45 10.75 3.92 -5.46
CA VAL A 45 9.87 2.77 -5.23
C VAL A 45 10.62 1.44 -5.29
N VAL A 46 11.65 1.35 -6.12
CA VAL A 46 12.52 0.17 -6.19
C VAL A 46 13.33 0.03 -4.89
N ASP A 47 13.77 1.12 -4.28
CA ASP A 47 14.52 1.08 -3.03
C ASP A 47 13.63 0.68 -1.85
N TYR A 48 12.38 1.15 -1.77
CA TYR A 48 11.40 0.61 -0.81
C TYR A 48 11.15 -0.88 -1.01
N TYR A 49 11.01 -1.32 -2.27
CA TYR A 49 10.83 -2.73 -2.58
C TYR A 49 12.05 -3.58 -2.18
N ARG A 50 13.28 -3.09 -2.42
CA ARG A 50 14.53 -3.73 -1.99
C ARG A 50 14.66 -3.80 -0.47
N LEU A 51 14.25 -2.76 0.25
CA LEU A 51 14.22 -2.75 1.72
C LEU A 51 13.27 -3.82 2.26
N ALA A 52 12.08 -3.94 1.66
CA ALA A 52 11.12 -4.98 2.01
C ALA A 52 11.73 -6.37 1.77
N PHE A 53 12.33 -6.60 0.60
CA PHE A 53 12.85 -7.91 0.22
C PHE A 53 14.04 -8.34 1.07
N SER A 54 14.92 -7.40 1.44
CA SER A 54 16.10 -7.67 2.29
C SER A 54 15.76 -7.85 3.76
N SER A 55 14.64 -7.28 4.24
CA SER A 55 14.23 -7.41 5.63
C SER A 55 13.74 -8.82 5.96
N THR A 56 13.98 -9.28 7.19
CA THR A 56 13.38 -10.51 7.72
C THR A 56 12.10 -10.22 8.52
N ASP A 57 12.01 -9.04 9.13
CA ASP A 57 10.89 -8.61 9.96
C ASP A 57 9.62 -8.35 9.11
N PRO A 58 8.50 -9.06 9.36
CA PRO A 58 7.23 -8.83 8.67
C PRO A 58 6.70 -7.41 8.82
N TYR A 59 6.99 -6.71 9.92
CA TYR A 59 6.63 -5.31 10.11
C TYR A 59 7.31 -4.44 9.05
N ILE A 60 8.62 -4.55 8.91
CA ILE A 60 9.40 -3.75 7.96
C ILE A 60 8.99 -4.09 6.53
N LYS A 61 8.76 -5.39 6.23
CA LYS A 61 8.23 -5.82 4.93
C LYS A 61 6.93 -5.12 4.58
N PHE A 62 5.95 -5.19 5.48
CA PHE A 62 4.62 -4.63 5.22
C PHE A 62 4.69 -3.13 4.97
N ILE A 63 5.38 -2.38 5.85
CA ILE A 63 5.48 -0.93 5.74
C ILE A 63 6.26 -0.51 4.48
N SER A 64 7.33 -1.23 4.15
CA SER A 64 8.11 -0.94 2.95
C SER A 64 7.31 -1.17 1.65
N PHE A 65 6.54 -2.27 1.56
CA PHE A 65 5.61 -2.47 0.43
C PHE A 65 4.48 -1.44 0.41
N TYR A 66 4.02 -0.98 1.58
CA TYR A 66 3.02 0.07 1.67
C TYR A 66 3.52 1.41 1.12
N HIS A 67 4.78 1.78 1.40
CA HIS A 67 5.36 3.03 0.88
C HIS A 67 5.44 3.06 -0.65
N VAL A 68 5.57 1.90 -1.31
CA VAL A 68 5.45 1.82 -2.78
C VAL A 68 4.07 2.30 -3.25
N MET A 69 3.00 1.97 -2.52
CA MET A 69 1.63 2.40 -2.85
C MET A 69 1.44 3.89 -2.56
N GLU A 70 1.95 4.33 -1.40
CA GLU A 70 1.84 5.71 -0.91
C GLU A 70 2.53 6.71 -1.84
N TYR A 71 3.66 6.33 -2.45
CA TYR A 71 4.38 7.15 -3.43
C TYR A 71 3.48 7.64 -4.58
N PHE A 72 2.49 6.85 -5.00
CA PHE A 72 1.60 7.19 -6.13
C PHE A 72 0.31 7.90 -5.73
N TYR A 73 0.06 8.19 -4.44
CA TYR A 73 -1.19 8.80 -3.99
C TYR A 73 -1.44 10.15 -4.66
N ASP A 74 -0.44 11.05 -4.64
CA ASP A 74 -0.58 12.40 -5.21
C ASP A 74 -0.74 12.37 -6.73
N GLU A 75 0.08 11.55 -7.42
CA GLU A 75 0.05 11.45 -8.88
C GLU A 75 -1.30 10.94 -9.39
N VAL A 76 -1.78 9.83 -8.82
CA VAL A 76 -3.05 9.21 -9.23
C VAL A 76 -4.23 10.09 -8.85
N PHE A 77 -4.19 10.74 -7.67
CA PHE A 77 -5.21 11.69 -7.28
C PHE A 77 -5.31 12.87 -8.26
N LYS A 78 -4.17 13.45 -8.65
CA LYS A 78 -4.10 14.51 -9.66
C LYS A 78 -4.67 14.05 -11.00
N LYS A 79 -4.28 12.88 -11.49
CA LYS A 79 -4.83 12.30 -12.74
C LYS A 79 -6.34 12.19 -12.69
N LYS A 80 -6.88 11.70 -11.57
CA LYS A 80 -8.33 11.57 -11.38
C LYS A 80 -9.04 12.92 -11.36
N ILE A 81 -8.52 13.93 -10.66
CA ILE A 81 -9.11 15.27 -10.66
C ILE A 81 -9.16 15.84 -12.08
N VAL A 82 -8.07 15.68 -12.85
CA VAL A 82 -8.01 16.14 -14.24
C VAL A 82 -9.04 15.40 -15.08
N ALA A 83 -9.18 14.07 -14.94
CA ALA A 83 -10.17 13.29 -15.67
C ALA A 83 -11.61 13.72 -15.33
N ASP A 84 -11.94 13.88 -14.05
CA ASP A 84 -13.25 14.36 -13.59
C ASP A 84 -13.54 15.77 -14.13
N LEU A 85 -12.54 16.65 -14.12
CA LEU A 85 -12.66 18.02 -14.64
C LEU A 85 -12.87 18.02 -16.15
N MET A 86 -12.07 17.24 -16.89
CA MET A 86 -12.21 17.08 -18.34
C MET A 86 -13.62 16.60 -18.68
N GLY A 87 -14.13 15.58 -17.99
CA GLY A 87 -15.50 15.09 -18.19
C GLY A 87 -16.57 16.16 -17.98
N LYS A 88 -16.38 17.03 -16.96
CA LYS A 88 -17.30 18.15 -16.69
C LYS A 88 -17.25 19.23 -17.77
N ILE A 89 -16.07 19.63 -18.23
CA ILE A 89 -15.95 20.71 -19.24
C ILE A 89 -16.37 20.24 -20.63
N THR A 90 -16.29 18.94 -20.92
CA THR A 90 -16.73 18.38 -22.20
C THR A 90 -18.22 18.02 -22.23
N HIS A 91 -18.93 18.14 -21.11
CA HIS A 91 -20.34 17.78 -21.04
C HIS A 91 -21.20 18.76 -21.86
N PRO A 92 -22.22 18.30 -22.62
CA PRO A 92 -23.09 19.19 -23.41
C PRO A 92 -23.77 20.31 -22.59
N ASP A 93 -24.08 20.04 -21.32
CA ASP A 93 -24.68 21.01 -20.40
C ASP A 93 -23.70 22.10 -19.91
N PHE A 94 -22.41 21.95 -20.20
CA PHE A 94 -21.40 22.93 -19.81
C PHE A 94 -21.31 24.04 -20.86
N SER A 95 -21.40 25.29 -20.39
CA SER A 95 -21.19 26.47 -21.21
C SER A 95 -20.21 27.40 -20.51
N TYR A 96 -19.07 27.66 -21.15
CA TYR A 96 -18.08 28.61 -20.67
C TYR A 96 -18.59 30.06 -20.60
N LYS A 97 -19.72 30.35 -21.26
CA LYS A 97 -20.38 31.66 -21.23
C LYS A 97 -21.27 31.86 -20.00
N ASN A 98 -21.61 30.78 -19.29
CA ASN A 98 -22.43 30.86 -18.09
C ASN A 98 -21.51 30.93 -16.86
N GLU A 99 -21.49 32.08 -16.20
CA GLU A 99 -20.67 32.33 -15.01
C GLU A 99 -20.95 31.35 -13.87
N ASP A 100 -22.21 30.92 -13.68
CA ASP A 100 -22.58 29.95 -12.64
C ASP A 100 -21.92 28.59 -12.89
N LYS A 101 -21.83 28.17 -14.16
CA LYS A 101 -21.17 26.91 -14.55
C LYS A 101 -19.66 26.97 -14.38
N VAL A 102 -19.05 28.12 -14.64
CA VAL A 102 -17.63 28.34 -14.36
C VAL A 102 -17.36 28.33 -12.84
N TYR A 103 -18.25 28.94 -12.04
CA TYR A 103 -18.17 28.93 -10.59
C TYR A 103 -18.37 27.52 -9.99
N GLU A 104 -19.26 26.71 -10.57
CA GLU A 104 -19.46 25.30 -10.20
C GLU A 104 -18.17 24.50 -10.34
N ILE A 105 -17.40 24.72 -11.41
CA ILE A 105 -16.10 24.10 -11.62
C ILE A 105 -15.08 24.56 -10.57
N ALA A 106 -14.97 25.87 -10.35
CA ALA A 106 -14.03 26.42 -9.37
C ALA A 106 -14.32 25.86 -7.96
N THR A 107 -15.60 25.75 -7.61
CA THR A 107 -16.07 25.17 -6.35
C THR A 107 -15.76 23.67 -6.27
N PHE A 108 -15.95 22.93 -7.37
CA PHE A 108 -15.60 21.51 -7.44
C PHE A 108 -14.09 21.27 -7.18
N VAL A 109 -13.22 22.04 -7.83
CA VAL A 109 -11.76 21.93 -7.64
C VAL A 109 -11.38 22.31 -6.21
N LYS A 110 -11.91 23.43 -5.69
CA LYS A 110 -11.66 23.88 -4.31
C LYS A 110 -12.06 22.84 -3.27
N ASN A 111 -13.23 22.21 -3.45
CA ASN A 111 -13.71 21.18 -2.53
C ASN A 111 -12.85 19.92 -2.59
N ARG A 112 -12.41 19.50 -3.78
CA ARG A 112 -11.51 18.35 -3.95
C ARG A 112 -10.13 18.59 -3.34
N MET A 113 -9.56 19.78 -3.51
CA MET A 113 -8.24 20.12 -2.95
C MET A 113 -8.25 20.23 -1.42
N ARG A 114 -9.34 20.77 -0.83
CA ARG A 114 -9.49 20.86 0.63
C ARG A 114 -9.58 19.50 1.33
N MET A 115 -9.95 18.44 0.62
CA MET A 115 -9.98 17.09 1.21
C MET A 115 -8.57 16.56 1.55
N ASN A 116 -7.51 17.16 0.98
CA ASN A 116 -6.12 16.73 1.20
C ASN A 116 -5.44 17.44 2.39
N ASP A 117 -5.96 18.58 2.87
CA ASP A 117 -5.21 19.48 3.76
C ASP A 117 -5.39 19.25 5.27
N GLU A 118 -6.52 18.70 5.77
CA GLU A 118 -6.84 18.86 7.22
C GLU A 118 -7.18 17.60 8.05
N SER A 119 -7.06 16.37 7.55
CA SER A 119 -7.14 15.21 8.48
C SER A 119 -6.49 13.90 8.04
N GLY A 120 -6.02 13.76 6.79
CA GLY A 120 -5.21 12.65 6.27
C GLY A 120 -5.84 11.25 6.27
N GLN A 121 -6.67 10.91 7.26
CA GLN A 121 -7.21 9.56 7.46
C GLN A 121 -8.30 9.18 6.47
N GLY A 122 -9.12 10.14 6.03
CA GLY A 122 -10.18 9.92 5.05
C GLY A 122 -9.69 9.91 3.60
N ASP A 123 -8.64 10.68 3.32
CA ASP A 123 -8.01 10.78 2.00
C ASP A 123 -7.20 9.52 1.70
N GLU A 124 -6.34 9.08 2.63
CA GLU A 124 -5.43 7.94 2.43
C GLU A 124 -6.13 6.66 1.93
N LEU A 125 -7.30 6.34 2.48
CA LEU A 125 -8.06 5.17 2.04
C LEU A 125 -8.59 5.31 0.61
N GLU A 126 -9.07 6.50 0.24
CA GLU A 126 -9.54 6.78 -1.12
C GLU A 126 -8.37 6.89 -2.11
N SER A 127 -7.23 7.49 -1.73
CA SER A 127 -6.02 7.52 -2.55
C SER A 127 -5.52 6.10 -2.82
N LEU A 128 -5.47 5.24 -1.79
CA LEU A 128 -5.10 3.83 -1.96
C LEU A 128 -6.05 3.12 -2.92
N LYS A 129 -7.35 3.33 -2.78
CA LYS A 129 -8.34 2.77 -3.70
C LYS A 129 -8.14 3.26 -5.14
N TYR A 130 -7.75 4.51 -5.35
CA TYR A 130 -7.44 5.02 -6.69
C TYR A 130 -6.18 4.40 -7.27
N VAL A 131 -5.11 4.27 -6.47
CA VAL A 131 -3.88 3.58 -6.89
C VAL A 131 -4.17 2.13 -7.28
N LEU A 132 -4.97 1.42 -6.48
CA LEU A 132 -5.35 0.04 -6.80
C LEU A 132 -6.15 -0.03 -8.11
N LYS A 133 -7.09 0.89 -8.35
CA LYS A 133 -7.86 0.93 -9.59
C LYS A 133 -7.02 1.29 -10.82
N GLU A 134 -6.02 2.14 -10.66
CA GLU A 134 -5.13 2.59 -11.74
C GLU A 134 -4.19 1.46 -12.20
N TYR A 135 -3.57 0.76 -11.24
CA TYR A 135 -2.46 -0.14 -11.56
C TYR A 135 -2.77 -1.64 -11.40
N ILE A 136 -3.88 -2.04 -10.77
CA ILE A 136 -4.11 -3.45 -10.43
C ILE A 136 -5.26 -4.05 -11.24
N ASN A 137 -4.95 -5.09 -12.02
CA ASN A 137 -5.95 -6.01 -12.56
C ASN A 137 -6.23 -7.14 -11.56
N ILE A 138 -7.48 -7.29 -11.15
CA ILE A 138 -7.89 -8.23 -10.09
C ILE A 138 -7.65 -9.70 -10.48
N GLU A 139 -7.85 -10.08 -11.75
CA GLU A 139 -7.62 -11.46 -12.17
C GLU A 139 -6.12 -11.81 -12.16
N GLN A 140 -5.28 -10.90 -12.67
CA GLN A 140 -3.82 -11.06 -12.59
C GLN A 140 -3.31 -11.09 -11.14
N LEU A 141 -3.89 -10.27 -10.25
CA LEU A 141 -3.59 -10.30 -8.82
C LEU A 141 -3.90 -11.69 -8.22
N LYS A 142 -5.06 -12.26 -8.55
CA LYS A 142 -5.45 -13.60 -8.07
C LYS A 142 -4.47 -14.67 -8.55
N GLU A 143 -4.08 -14.63 -9.82
CA GLU A 143 -3.13 -15.57 -10.41
C GLU A 143 -1.77 -15.52 -9.72
N LYS A 144 -1.21 -14.31 -9.54
CA LYS A 144 0.08 -14.11 -8.87
C LYS A 144 0.04 -14.55 -7.39
N LEU A 145 -1.07 -14.30 -6.69
CA LEU A 145 -1.22 -14.77 -5.31
C LEU A 145 -1.24 -16.30 -5.23
N LYS A 146 -1.96 -16.97 -6.13
CA LYS A 146 -2.00 -18.45 -6.20
C LYS A 146 -0.64 -19.07 -6.50
N GLN A 147 0.23 -18.37 -7.23
CA GLN A 147 1.61 -18.83 -7.50
C GLN A 147 2.48 -18.83 -6.25
N ILE A 148 2.23 -17.93 -5.31
CA ILE A 148 2.94 -17.87 -4.02
C ILE A 148 2.37 -18.91 -3.06
N ASP A 149 1.05 -18.91 -2.90
CA ASP A 149 0.34 -19.81 -2.01
C ASP A 149 -1.10 -20.04 -2.54
N LEU A 150 -1.41 -21.30 -2.82
CA LEU A 150 -2.70 -21.71 -3.37
C LEU A 150 -3.88 -21.38 -2.45
N GLU A 151 -3.66 -21.35 -1.13
CA GLU A 151 -4.72 -21.10 -0.14
C GLU A 151 -4.97 -19.61 0.12
N SER A 152 -4.10 -18.72 -0.38
CA SER A 152 -4.17 -17.28 -0.09
C SER A 152 -5.51 -16.65 -0.48
N ILE A 153 -6.07 -17.01 -1.64
CA ILE A 153 -7.37 -16.48 -2.10
C ILE A 153 -8.50 -16.85 -1.13
N LEU A 154 -8.53 -18.12 -0.71
CA LEU A 154 -9.52 -18.64 0.23
C LEU A 154 -9.32 -18.00 1.62
N TYR A 155 -8.07 -17.81 2.03
CA TYR A 155 -7.74 -17.14 3.27
C TYR A 155 -8.31 -15.72 3.31
N TYR A 156 -8.03 -14.89 2.31
CA TYR A 156 -8.51 -13.51 2.25
C TYR A 156 -10.04 -13.39 2.16
N GLN A 157 -10.69 -14.38 1.56
CA GLN A 157 -12.15 -14.42 1.43
C GLN A 157 -12.85 -14.76 2.75
N ASN A 158 -12.25 -15.62 3.58
CA ASN A 158 -12.91 -16.17 4.77
C ASN A 158 -12.40 -15.57 6.10
N ASN A 159 -11.20 -14.99 6.12
CA ASN A 159 -10.54 -14.57 7.35
C ASN A 159 -10.38 -13.06 7.42
N LYS A 160 -10.84 -12.48 8.53
CA LYS A 160 -10.45 -11.13 8.94
C LYS A 160 -9.05 -11.14 9.54
N VAL A 161 -8.35 -10.01 9.48
CA VAL A 161 -7.05 -9.87 10.16
C VAL A 161 -7.27 -9.81 11.66
N SER A 162 -6.65 -10.73 12.39
CA SER A 162 -6.96 -10.99 13.81
C SER A 162 -6.78 -9.77 14.73
N PHE A 163 -5.73 -8.98 14.51
CA PHE A 163 -5.32 -7.89 15.40
C PHE A 163 -5.91 -6.51 15.06
N CYS A 164 -6.59 -6.37 13.92
CA CYS A 164 -7.19 -5.10 13.48
C CYS A 164 -8.61 -5.26 12.90
N LYS A 165 -9.14 -6.49 12.84
CA LYS A 165 -10.44 -6.84 12.27
C LYS A 165 -10.66 -6.34 10.85
N ALA A 166 -9.58 -6.19 10.09
CA ALA A 166 -9.65 -5.80 8.69
C ALA A 166 -10.57 -6.76 7.91
N PRO A 167 -11.37 -6.25 6.95
CA PRO A 167 -12.43 -7.01 6.30
C PRO A 167 -11.88 -8.14 5.41
N THR A 168 -12.76 -9.09 5.11
CA THR A 168 -12.55 -10.10 4.07
C THR A 168 -12.69 -9.49 2.67
N ILE A 169 -12.18 -10.20 1.66
CA ILE A 169 -12.22 -9.79 0.27
C ILE A 169 -13.17 -10.70 -0.50
N SER A 170 -14.25 -10.14 -1.02
CA SER A 170 -15.19 -10.77 -1.94
C SER A 170 -14.70 -10.59 -3.38
N TRP A 171 -14.05 -11.63 -3.88
CA TRP A 171 -13.43 -11.66 -5.21
C TRP A 171 -14.40 -11.59 -6.40
N ASN A 172 -15.70 -11.77 -6.16
CA ASN A 172 -16.76 -11.77 -7.18
C ASN A 172 -17.40 -10.38 -7.35
N ASP A 173 -17.16 -9.46 -6.42
CA ASP A 173 -17.71 -8.10 -6.46
C ASP A 173 -16.74 -7.17 -7.20
N VAL A 174 -16.96 -6.99 -8.50
CA VAL A 174 -16.04 -6.27 -9.40
C VAL A 174 -15.76 -4.83 -8.94
N GLU A 175 -16.76 -4.15 -8.36
CA GLU A 175 -16.58 -2.77 -7.88
C GLU A 175 -16.16 -2.72 -6.42
N GLY A 176 -16.72 -3.58 -5.56
CA GLY A 176 -16.44 -3.57 -4.13
C GLY A 176 -15.09 -4.18 -3.75
N VAL A 177 -14.51 -5.05 -4.59
CA VAL A 177 -13.22 -5.72 -4.32
C VAL A 177 -12.10 -4.73 -4.04
N TYR A 178 -11.98 -3.66 -4.83
CA TYR A 178 -10.96 -2.62 -4.62
C TYR A 178 -11.13 -1.93 -3.26
N THR A 179 -12.39 -1.65 -2.88
CA THR A 179 -12.70 -1.01 -1.59
C THR A 179 -12.36 -1.94 -0.42
N GLN A 180 -12.58 -3.24 -0.58
CA GLN A 180 -12.27 -4.23 0.46
C GLN A 180 -10.76 -4.44 0.61
N ILE A 181 -10.02 -4.53 -0.50
CA ILE A 181 -8.54 -4.59 -0.50
C ILE A 181 -7.97 -3.33 0.16
N ALA A 182 -8.40 -2.14 -0.27
CA ALA A 182 -7.95 -0.87 0.30
C ALA A 182 -8.20 -0.82 1.81
N LYS A 183 -9.41 -1.14 2.25
CA LYS A 183 -9.75 -1.19 3.70
C LYS A 183 -8.88 -2.20 4.43
N ARG A 184 -8.61 -3.36 3.83
CA ARG A 184 -7.80 -4.40 4.46
C ARG A 184 -6.37 -3.94 4.70
N ILE A 185 -5.74 -3.34 3.69
CA ILE A 185 -4.37 -2.79 3.78
C ILE A 185 -4.33 -1.63 4.76
N TYR A 186 -5.27 -0.67 4.65
CA TYR A 186 -5.34 0.51 5.50
C TYR A 186 -5.50 0.19 6.98
N PHE A 187 -6.44 -0.70 7.35
CA PHE A 187 -6.61 -1.09 8.75
C PHE A 187 -5.41 -1.84 9.30
N THR A 188 -4.76 -2.66 8.47
CA THR A 188 -3.53 -3.36 8.84
C THR A 188 -2.40 -2.36 9.10
N ARG A 189 -2.15 -1.42 8.17
CA ARG A 189 -1.16 -0.34 8.30
C ARG A 189 -1.42 0.52 9.55
N ASN A 190 -2.66 0.94 9.77
CA ASN A 190 -3.01 1.74 10.94
C ASN A 190 -2.76 1.01 12.26
N ALA A 191 -3.03 -0.28 12.32
CA ALA A 191 -2.76 -1.08 13.52
C ALA A 191 -1.26 -1.33 13.75
N LEU A 192 -0.43 -1.27 12.69
CA LEU A 192 1.03 -1.33 12.78
C LEU A 192 1.63 -0.01 13.26
N ILE A 193 1.12 1.13 12.79
CA ILE A 193 1.68 2.46 13.09
C ILE A 193 1.15 3.01 14.42
N HIS A 194 -0.13 2.82 14.72
CA HIS A 194 -0.77 3.47 15.86
C HIS A 194 -0.93 2.53 17.06
N SER A 195 -0.14 2.75 18.10
CA SER A 195 -0.19 1.98 19.36
C SER A 195 -0.94 2.68 20.51
N LYS A 196 -1.95 3.50 20.21
CA LYS A 196 -2.69 4.29 21.21
C LYS A 196 -3.35 3.40 22.28
N SER A 197 -3.12 3.70 23.55
CA SER A 197 -3.59 2.92 24.71
C SER A 197 -5.11 2.78 24.80
N GLY A 198 -5.87 3.77 24.31
CA GLY A 198 -7.35 3.74 24.28
C GLY A 198 -7.95 2.73 23.29
N LYS A 199 -7.18 2.22 22.31
CA LYS A 199 -7.63 1.25 21.30
C LYS A 199 -6.98 -0.14 21.50
N ASN A 200 -6.96 -0.62 22.75
CA ASN A 200 -6.21 -1.82 23.15
C ASN A 200 -6.55 -3.13 22.40
N ARG A 201 -7.68 -3.19 21.68
CA ARG A 201 -8.16 -4.37 20.94
C ARG A 201 -7.76 -4.39 19.45
N GLU A 202 -7.32 -3.27 18.87
CA GLU A 202 -7.08 -3.13 17.42
C GLU A 202 -5.67 -2.57 17.14
N ARG A 203 -4.66 -3.23 17.69
CA ARG A 203 -3.25 -2.85 17.52
C ARG A 203 -2.39 -4.09 17.31
N TYR A 204 -1.38 -3.95 16.47
CA TYR A 204 -0.36 -4.96 16.29
C TYR A 204 0.49 -5.11 17.56
N ARG A 205 0.70 -6.34 18.01
CA ARG A 205 1.62 -6.67 19.09
C ARG A 205 2.76 -7.51 18.54
N PRO A 206 4.02 -7.01 18.56
CA PRO A 206 5.18 -7.77 18.13
C PRO A 206 5.22 -9.15 18.77
N TYR A 207 5.69 -10.16 18.03
CA TYR A 207 5.78 -11.59 18.39
C TYR A 207 4.44 -12.33 18.57
N LYS A 208 3.38 -11.65 19.03
CA LYS A 208 2.05 -12.26 19.17
C LYS A 208 1.31 -12.33 17.83
N ASP A 209 1.28 -11.21 17.13
CA ASP A 209 0.49 -11.04 15.91
C ASP A 209 1.33 -11.23 14.63
N GLU A 210 2.62 -11.52 14.78
CA GLU A 210 3.59 -11.67 13.69
C GLU A 210 3.16 -12.70 12.65
N LYS A 211 2.71 -13.89 13.08
CA LYS A 211 2.18 -14.92 12.15
C LYS A 211 0.95 -14.45 11.40
N SER A 212 0.10 -13.63 12.03
CA SER A 212 -1.07 -13.05 11.35
C SER A 212 -0.64 -12.00 10.33
N LEU A 213 0.38 -11.19 10.63
CA LEU A 213 0.92 -10.20 9.71
C LEU A 213 1.63 -10.86 8.51
N GLN A 214 2.36 -11.96 8.73
CA GLN A 214 3.02 -12.72 7.66
C GLN A 214 2.03 -13.17 6.57
N LYS A 215 0.78 -13.49 6.94
CA LYS A 215 -0.27 -13.86 5.98
C LYS A 215 -0.76 -12.69 5.12
N GLU A 216 -0.50 -11.45 5.52
CA GLU A 216 -0.85 -10.25 4.75
C GLU A 216 0.27 -9.80 3.79
N ILE A 217 1.50 -10.28 4.00
CA ILE A 217 2.68 -9.90 3.18
C ILE A 217 2.50 -10.27 1.70
N PRO A 218 2.02 -11.47 1.30
CA PRO A 218 1.85 -11.80 -0.11
C PRO A 218 0.94 -10.81 -0.84
N LEU A 219 -0.14 -10.35 -0.20
CA LEU A 219 -1.07 -9.39 -0.78
C LEU A 219 -0.37 -8.06 -1.12
N VAL A 220 0.26 -7.43 -0.12
CA VAL A 220 0.90 -6.12 -0.33
C VAL A 220 2.13 -6.21 -1.22
N ARG A 221 2.86 -7.35 -1.19
CA ARG A 221 3.99 -7.60 -2.07
C ARG A 221 3.57 -7.65 -3.53
N VAL A 222 2.58 -8.48 -3.87
CA VAL A 222 2.13 -8.63 -5.27
C VAL A 222 1.56 -7.32 -5.80
N ILE A 223 0.82 -6.58 -4.97
CA ILE A 223 0.31 -5.25 -5.34
C ILE A 223 1.48 -4.29 -5.62
N ALA A 224 2.49 -4.25 -4.75
CA ALA A 224 3.67 -3.41 -4.96
C ALA A 224 4.43 -3.77 -6.24
N GLU A 225 4.65 -5.07 -6.50
CA GLU A 225 5.27 -5.56 -7.74
C GLU A 225 4.49 -5.12 -8.99
N MET A 226 3.16 -5.27 -8.96
CA MET A 226 2.29 -4.86 -10.05
C MET A 226 2.31 -3.35 -10.27
N ILE A 227 2.31 -2.54 -9.21
CA ILE A 227 2.42 -1.08 -9.31
C ILE A 227 3.75 -0.69 -9.95
N ILE A 228 4.88 -1.24 -9.48
CA ILE A 228 6.22 -0.94 -10.02
C ILE A 228 6.29 -1.29 -11.51
N ILE A 229 5.74 -2.45 -11.91
CA ILE A 229 5.73 -2.86 -13.32
C ILE A 229 4.80 -1.96 -14.15
N ASN A 230 3.60 -1.66 -13.68
CA ASN A 230 2.62 -0.92 -14.47
C ASN A 230 2.86 0.60 -14.49
N SER A 231 3.67 1.12 -13.57
CA SER A 231 4.16 2.51 -13.58
C SER A 231 5.46 2.69 -14.38
N SER A 232 6.17 1.61 -14.73
CA SER A 232 7.43 1.69 -15.46
C SER A 232 7.27 2.11 -16.93
N ARG A 233 8.33 2.69 -17.49
CA ARG A 233 8.39 3.11 -18.90
C ARG A 233 9.11 2.07 -19.75
N ILE A 234 8.56 1.72 -20.90
CA ILE A 234 9.24 0.87 -21.90
C ILE A 234 10.29 1.72 -22.61
N VAL A 235 11.51 1.19 -22.72
CA VAL A 235 12.66 1.80 -23.41
C VAL A 235 12.96 1.03 -24.69
#